data_AF-A0A4Q5APX1-F1
#
_entry.id   AF-A0A4Q5APX1-F1
#
_cell.length_a   1.000
_cell.length_b   1.000
_cell.length_c   1.000
_cell.angle_alpha   90.00
_cell.angle_beta   90.00
_cell.angle_gamma   90.00
#
_symmetry.space_group_name_H-M   'P 1'
#
loop_
_entity.id
_entity.type
_entity.pdbx_description
1 polymer ?
#
loop_
_entity_poly.entity_id
_entity_poly.type
_entity_poly.pdbx_seq_one_letter_code
_entity_poly.pdbx_strand_id
1 'polypeptide(L)'
;MDGLACGMAAVGREVRERIMSSDPAGLGVVERRVRARLDAMGVQWWHGVTIVRYAPMDGAVRYRVFEGEWSAEQIVFERGVRELGAVRCRSERNHRAAWYGLDAFDWSFTAEEALRKLLFNVTGCWARIG
;
A
#
# COMPACT_ATOMS: atom_id res chain seq x y z
N MET A 1 9.87 3.65 -16.42
CA MET A 1 8.48 4.05 -16.12
C MET A 1 8.22 3.79 -14.65
N ASP A 2 8.92 4.46 -13.74
CA ASP A 2 8.76 5.86 -13.33
C ASP A 2 7.48 6.09 -12.53
N GLY A 3 7.66 6.05 -11.20
CA GLY A 3 7.17 7.08 -10.29
C GLY A 3 5.77 7.63 -10.53
N LEU A 4 4.73 6.85 -10.22
CA LEU A 4 3.53 7.45 -9.65
C LEU A 4 3.77 7.62 -8.15
N ALA A 5 4.59 8.63 -7.85
CA ALA A 5 4.82 9.14 -6.51
C ALA A 5 3.48 9.31 -5.78
N CYS A 6 3.47 8.94 -4.51
CA CYS A 6 2.39 9.28 -3.59
C CYS A 6 2.02 10.76 -3.74
N GLY A 7 0.72 11.06 -3.83
CA GLY A 7 0.20 12.42 -3.81
C GLY A 7 -0.57 12.83 -5.05
N MET A 8 -1.79 12.31 -5.21
CA MET A 8 -2.81 12.94 -6.08
C MET A 8 -3.53 14.09 -5.35
N ALA A 9 -2.77 14.88 -4.59
CA ALA A 9 -3.33 15.94 -3.77
C ALA A 9 -3.91 17.12 -4.55
N ALA A 10 -3.55 17.24 -5.83
CA ALA A 10 -4.09 18.24 -6.74
C ALA A 10 -5.46 17.85 -7.33
N VAL A 11 -5.99 16.67 -7.02
CA VAL A 11 -7.30 16.25 -7.50
C VAL A 11 -8.39 16.93 -6.67
N GLY A 12 -9.08 17.89 -7.30
CA GLY A 12 -10.19 18.64 -6.71
C GLY A 12 -11.33 17.73 -6.24
N ARG A 13 -12.13 18.21 -5.29
CA ARG A 13 -13.20 17.45 -4.63
C ARG A 13 -14.14 16.76 -5.62
N GLU A 14 -14.55 17.45 -6.68
CA GLU A 14 -15.47 16.90 -7.70
C GLU A 14 -14.89 15.68 -8.43
N VAL A 15 -13.58 15.66 -8.67
CA VAL A 15 -12.90 14.54 -9.32
C VAL A 15 -12.74 13.37 -8.34
N ARG A 16 -12.53 13.64 -7.05
CA ARG A 16 -12.53 12.60 -6.00
C ARG A 16 -13.90 11.94 -5.90
N GLU A 17 -14.97 12.73 -5.80
CA GLU A 17 -16.36 12.22 -5.73
C GLU A 17 -16.70 11.37 -6.97
N ARG A 18 -16.21 11.78 -8.15
CA ARG A 18 -16.39 11.01 -9.38
C ARG A 18 -15.65 9.67 -9.37
N ILE A 19 -14.39 9.64 -8.95
CA ILE A 19 -13.60 8.40 -8.81
C ILE A 19 -14.27 7.45 -7.80
N MET A 20 -14.83 7.99 -6.72
CA MET A 20 -15.46 7.20 -5.65
C MET A 20 -16.87 6.71 -6.03
N SER A 21 -17.53 7.33 -7.01
CA SER A 21 -18.82 6.90 -7.56
C SER A 21 -18.73 5.49 -8.18
N SER A 22 -19.84 4.76 -8.09
CA SER A 22 -19.94 3.35 -8.49
C SER A 22 -19.98 3.11 -10.01
N ASP A 23 -20.07 4.16 -10.84
CA ASP A 23 -20.08 4.01 -12.30
C ASP A 23 -18.69 4.33 -12.92
N PRO A 24 -17.88 3.29 -13.20
CA PRO A 24 -16.57 3.46 -13.81
C PRO A 24 -16.62 3.85 -15.31
N ALA A 25 -17.80 3.84 -15.95
CA ALA A 25 -17.94 4.17 -17.37
C ALA A 25 -17.70 5.66 -17.67
N GLY A 26 -17.96 6.55 -16.70
CA GLY A 26 -17.75 7.99 -16.81
C GLY A 26 -16.31 8.46 -16.53
N LEU A 27 -15.40 7.54 -16.20
CA LEU A 27 -14.05 7.87 -15.76
C LEU A 27 -13.01 7.91 -16.90
N GLY A 28 -12.23 8.97 -16.93
CA GLY A 28 -11.02 9.08 -17.74
C GLY A 28 -9.99 7.99 -17.40
N VAL A 29 -8.99 7.80 -18.26
CA VAL A 29 -7.99 6.73 -18.11
C VAL A 29 -7.24 6.82 -16.77
N VAL A 30 -6.89 8.03 -16.33
CA VAL A 30 -6.19 8.26 -15.04
C VAL A 30 -7.11 7.95 -13.85
N GLU A 31 -8.35 8.42 -13.90
CA GLU A 31 -9.36 8.19 -12.86
C GLU A 31 -9.67 6.69 -12.70
N ARG A 32 -9.79 5.95 -13.82
CA ARG A 32 -9.95 4.49 -13.79
C ARG A 32 -8.76 3.76 -13.15
N ARG A 33 -7.53 4.21 -13.42
CA ARG A 33 -6.33 3.63 -12.77
C ARG A 33 -6.32 3.88 -11.27
N VAL A 34 -6.77 5.06 -10.84
CA VAL A 34 -6.85 5.42 -9.42
C VAL A 34 -7.95 4.63 -8.73
N ARG A 35 -9.11 4.48 -9.38
CA ARG A 35 -10.19 3.64 -8.88
C ARG A 35 -9.76 2.18 -8.75
N ALA A 36 -9.16 1.60 -9.78
CA ALA A 36 -8.64 0.25 -9.74
C ALA A 36 -7.61 0.05 -8.62
N ARG A 37 -6.79 1.08 -8.33
CA ARG A 37 -5.86 1.05 -7.20
C ARG A 37 -6.58 1.05 -5.86
N LEU A 38 -7.62 1.88 -5.68
CA LEU A 38 -8.44 1.89 -4.47
C LEU A 38 -9.15 0.56 -4.25
N ASP A 39 -9.76 -0.01 -5.31
CA ASP A 39 -10.44 -1.31 -5.24
C ASP A 39 -9.46 -2.46 -4.92
N ALA A 40 -8.19 -2.31 -5.32
CA ALA A 40 -7.12 -3.26 -5.00
C ALA A 40 -6.53 -3.10 -3.60
N MET A 41 -6.92 -2.08 -2.82
CA MET A 41 -6.40 -1.81 -1.48
C MET A 41 -7.31 -2.41 -0.40
N GLY A 42 -6.76 -3.29 0.43
CA GLY A 42 -7.32 -3.61 1.75
C GLY A 42 -6.62 -2.77 2.80
N VAL A 43 -7.37 -2.02 3.62
CA VAL A 43 -6.82 -1.16 4.67
C VAL A 43 -7.18 -1.72 6.04
N GLN A 44 -6.19 -1.80 6.92
CA GLN A 44 -6.35 -2.24 8.30
C GLN A 44 -5.58 -1.31 9.24
N TRP A 45 -6.19 -0.94 10.36
CA TRP A 45 -5.53 -0.19 11.41
C TRP A 45 -5.02 -1.13 12.52
N TRP A 46 -3.82 -0.84 13.02
CA TRP A 46 -3.20 -1.59 14.12
C TRP A 46 -2.15 -0.74 14.83
N HIS A 47 -2.22 -0.61 16.16
CA HIS A 47 -1.21 0.06 17.00
C HIS A 47 -0.70 1.41 16.44
N GLY A 48 -1.62 2.33 16.12
CA GLY A 48 -1.24 3.67 15.67
C GLY A 48 -0.61 3.72 14.27
N VAL A 49 -0.66 2.62 13.51
CA VAL A 49 -0.27 2.59 12.11
C VAL A 49 -1.40 2.07 11.23
N THR A 50 -1.38 2.49 9.97
CA THR A 50 -2.27 2.00 8.93
C THR A 50 -1.51 1.06 8.00
N ILE A 51 -2.01 -0.16 7.87
CA ILE A 51 -1.49 -1.20 7.01
C ILE A 51 -2.35 -1.26 5.75
N VAL A 52 -1.72 -1.07 4.59
CA VAL A 52 -2.36 -1.23 3.29
C VAL A 52 -1.86 -2.50 2.64
N ARG A 53 -2.77 -3.44 2.38
CA ARG A 53 -2.55 -4.64 1.56
C ARG A 53 -2.94 -4.35 0.13
N TYR A 54 -2.05 -4.59 -0.81
CA TYR A 54 -2.35 -4.51 -2.24
C TYR A 54 -2.70 -5.91 -2.79
N ALA A 55 -3.79 -6.00 -3.54
CA ALA A 55 -4.11 -7.18 -4.34
C ALA A 55 -2.97 -7.43 -5.36
N PRO A 56 -2.64 -8.70 -5.67
CA PRO A 56 -1.39 -9.07 -6.34
C PRO A 56 -1.36 -8.75 -7.85
N MET A 57 -2.24 -7.86 -8.34
CA MET A 57 -2.49 -7.75 -9.78
C MET A 57 -1.38 -7.07 -10.56
N ASP A 58 -0.47 -6.30 -9.96
CA ASP A 58 0.71 -5.77 -10.69
C ASP A 58 1.71 -5.08 -9.75
N GLY A 59 2.51 -5.85 -9.02
CA GLY A 59 3.57 -5.21 -8.25
C GLY A 59 4.46 -6.10 -7.40
N ALA A 60 5.71 -5.68 -7.33
CA ALA A 60 6.69 -6.13 -6.36
C ALA A 60 6.38 -5.63 -4.93
N VAL A 61 5.18 -5.10 -4.61
CA VAL A 61 4.84 -4.56 -3.27
C VAL A 61 3.53 -5.16 -2.80
N ARG A 62 3.53 -5.81 -1.64
CA ARG A 62 2.35 -6.45 -1.05
C ARG A 62 1.74 -5.63 0.07
N TYR A 63 2.57 -4.97 0.88
CA TYR A 63 2.11 -4.13 1.98
C TYR A 63 2.81 -2.78 2.00
N ARG A 64 2.11 -1.74 2.44
CA ARG A 64 2.68 -0.47 2.89
C ARG A 64 2.16 -0.15 4.29
N VAL A 65 3.01 0.47 5.10
CA VAL A 65 2.67 0.86 6.47
C VAL A 65 2.84 2.37 6.59
N PHE A 66 1.83 3.03 7.14
CA PHE A 66 1.78 4.48 7.32
C PHE A 66 1.59 4.83 8.80
N GLU A 67 2.19 5.93 9.24
CA GLU A 67 2.01 6.47 10.60
C GLU A 67 0.62 7.07 10.76
N GLY A 68 -0.15 6.65 11.76
CA GLY A 68 -1.51 7.14 12.04
C GLY A 68 -2.63 6.25 11.51
N GLU A 69 -3.87 6.70 11.70
CA GLU A 69 -5.09 6.04 11.22
C GLU A 69 -5.59 6.73 9.95
N TRP A 70 -5.60 6.01 8.83
CA TRP A 70 -5.93 6.55 7.52
C TRP A 70 -6.86 5.62 6.76
N SER A 71 -7.79 6.20 6.00
CA SER A 71 -8.57 5.47 5.02
C SER A 71 -7.80 5.28 3.70
N ALA A 72 -8.26 4.36 2.84
CA ALA A 72 -7.68 4.17 1.51
C ALA A 72 -7.69 5.45 0.67
N GLU A 73 -8.77 6.23 0.77
CA GLU A 73 -8.93 7.52 0.11
C GLU A 73 -7.85 8.51 0.59
N GLN A 74 -7.69 8.65 1.91
CA GLN A 74 -6.74 9.59 2.48
C GLN A 74 -5.30 9.26 2.08
N ILE A 75 -4.95 7.97 2.06
CA ILE A 75 -3.63 7.49 1.62
C ILE A 75 -3.35 7.86 0.15
N VAL A 76 -4.37 7.89 -0.71
CA VAL A 76 -4.22 8.20 -2.13
C VAL A 76 -4.22 9.72 -2.39
N PHE A 77 -5.07 10.47 -1.69
CA PHE A 77 -5.39 11.86 -2.04
C PHE A 77 -4.84 12.91 -1.07
N GLU A 78 -4.46 12.58 0.16
CA GLU A 78 -3.93 13.56 1.11
C GLU A 78 -2.41 13.72 0.99
N ARG A 79 -1.92 14.94 1.20
CA ARG A 79 -0.48 15.20 1.40
C ARG A 79 -0.18 15.07 2.87
N GLY A 80 0.97 14.49 3.19
CA GLY A 80 1.44 14.40 4.58
C GLY A 80 1.22 13.04 5.22
N VAL A 81 0.58 12.09 4.53
CA VAL A 81 0.58 10.69 4.97
C VAL A 81 2.02 10.17 4.92
N ARG A 82 2.57 9.86 6.09
CA ARG A 82 3.97 9.43 6.23
C ARG A 82 4.07 7.92 6.10
N GLU A 83 4.76 7.46 5.06
CA GLU A 83 5.10 6.04 4.89
C GLU A 83 6.23 5.65 5.86
N LEU A 84 5.99 4.62 6.67
CA LEU A 84 6.97 4.04 7.60
C LEU A 84 7.74 2.88 6.97
N GLY A 85 7.19 2.20 5.97
CA GLY A 85 7.88 1.14 5.24
C GLY A 85 6.97 0.37 4.29
N ALA A 86 7.55 -0.56 3.53
CA ALA A 86 6.83 -1.32 2.51
C ALA A 86 7.37 -2.74 2.35
N VAL A 87 6.47 -3.73 2.38
CA VAL A 87 6.83 -5.12 2.10
C VAL A 87 6.82 -5.36 0.60
N ARG A 88 7.98 -5.77 0.09
CA ARG A 88 8.22 -5.96 -1.34
C ARG A 88 8.71 -7.36 -1.66
N CYS A 89 8.36 -7.87 -2.84
CA CYS A 89 8.86 -9.13 -3.40
C CYS A 89 10.07 -8.85 -4.29
N ARG A 90 11.14 -9.60 -4.10
CA ARG A 90 12.21 -9.75 -5.10
C ARG A 90 12.14 -11.17 -5.63
N SER A 91 11.93 -11.33 -6.93
CA SER A 91 12.17 -12.61 -7.59
C SER A 91 13.68 -12.85 -7.63
N GLU A 92 14.15 -13.92 -6.98
CA GLU A 92 15.50 -14.42 -7.21
C GLU A 92 15.51 -15.47 -8.32
N ARG A 93 16.68 -15.62 -8.98
CA ARG A 93 16.93 -16.56 -10.10
C ARG A 93 16.63 -18.04 -9.78
N ASN A 94 16.31 -18.38 -8.52
CA ASN A 94 16.09 -19.75 -8.02
C ASN A 94 14.62 -20.06 -7.65
N HIS A 95 13.64 -19.35 -8.24
CA HIS A 95 12.20 -19.62 -8.09
C HIS A 95 11.60 -19.53 -6.67
N ARG A 96 12.31 -18.98 -5.69
CA ARG A 96 11.73 -18.62 -4.38
C ARG A 96 11.53 -17.12 -4.31
N ALA A 97 10.29 -16.69 -4.10
CA ALA A 97 9.97 -15.29 -3.86
C ALA A 97 10.51 -14.89 -2.47
N ALA A 98 11.41 -13.91 -2.41
CA ALA A 98 11.91 -13.36 -1.16
C ALA A 98 11.18 -12.04 -0.85
N TRP A 99 10.69 -11.89 0.37
CA TRP A 99 9.98 -10.70 0.82
C TRP A 99 10.83 -9.86 1.79
N TYR A 100 10.83 -8.53 1.63
CA TYR A 100 11.63 -7.58 2.43
C TYR A 100 10.82 -6.33 2.83
N GLY A 101 11.03 -5.78 4.03
CA GLY A 101 10.17 -4.72 4.63
C GLY A 101 10.77 -3.32 4.75
N LEU A 102 11.93 -3.18 5.40
CA LEU A 102 12.62 -1.88 5.58
C LEU A 102 14.01 -1.86 4.94
N ASP A 103 14.63 -3.03 4.79
CA ASP A 103 15.95 -3.20 4.17
C ASP A 103 16.03 -4.49 3.36
N ALA A 104 16.87 -4.50 2.33
CA ALA A 104 17.11 -5.65 1.47
C ALA A 104 17.74 -6.87 2.19
N PHE A 105 18.07 -6.73 3.48
CA PHE A 105 18.78 -7.72 4.31
C PHE A 105 17.86 -8.58 5.18
N ASP A 106 16.57 -8.25 5.30
CA ASP A 106 15.62 -8.99 6.14
C ASP A 106 14.71 -9.90 5.30
N TRP A 107 15.31 -10.96 4.77
CA TRP A 107 14.58 -11.93 3.94
C TRP A 107 13.54 -12.68 4.75
N SER A 108 12.33 -12.75 4.21
CA SER A 108 11.25 -13.58 4.74
C SER A 108 10.71 -14.49 3.64
N PHE A 109 10.31 -15.70 4.03
CA PHE A 109 9.75 -16.69 3.11
C PHE A 109 8.33 -16.32 2.67
N THR A 110 7.64 -15.48 3.46
CA THR A 110 6.31 -14.95 3.15
C THR A 110 6.24 -13.44 3.33
N ALA A 111 5.27 -12.81 2.65
CA ALA A 111 5.01 -11.38 2.78
C ALA A 111 4.50 -11.02 4.19
N GLU A 112 3.77 -11.93 4.83
CA GLU A 112 3.23 -11.73 6.19
C GLU A 112 4.33 -11.74 7.24
N GLU A 113 5.31 -12.63 7.13
CA GLU A 113 6.48 -12.62 8.01
C GLU A 113 7.28 -11.32 7.86
N ALA A 114 7.52 -10.87 6.62
CA ALA A 114 8.17 -9.58 6.37
C ALA A 114 7.37 -8.42 6.97
N LEU A 115 6.04 -8.46 6.89
CA LEU A 115 5.17 -7.47 7.51
C LEU A 115 5.26 -7.49 9.03
N ARG A 116 5.27 -8.67 9.67
CA ARG A 116 5.39 -8.77 11.13
C ARG A 116 6.71 -8.19 11.63
N LYS A 117 7.82 -8.48 10.96
CA LYS A 117 9.13 -7.89 11.28
C LYS A 117 9.16 -6.38 11.07
N LEU A 118 8.59 -5.91 9.94
CA LEU A 118 8.42 -4.49 9.67
C LEU A 118 7.65 -3.80 10.80
N LEU A 119 6.50 -4.34 11.19
CA LEU A 119 5.67 -3.79 12.25
C LEU A 119 6.38 -3.79 13.59
N PHE A 120 7.12 -4.86 13.94
CA PHE A 120 7.95 -4.88 15.13
C PHE A 120 9.01 -3.77 15.12
N ASN A 121 9.67 -3.55 13.99
CA ASN A 121 10.68 -2.50 13.87
C ASN A 121 10.08 -1.09 14.00
N VAL A 122 8.86 -0.86 13.49
CA VAL A 122 8.24 0.47 13.53
C VAL A 122 7.46 0.76 14.82
N THR A 123 6.87 -0.25 15.46
CA THR A 123 6.03 -0.05 16.67
C THR A 123 6.59 -0.67 17.94
N GLY A 124 7.61 -1.54 17.86
CA GLY A 124 8.10 -2.33 18.99
C GLY A 124 7.17 -3.47 19.41
N CYS A 125 6.10 -3.76 18.65
CA CYS A 125 5.11 -4.79 18.99
C CYS A 125 5.02 -5.88 17.92
N TRP A 126 4.80 -7.13 18.35
CA TRP A 126 4.56 -8.24 17.43
C TRP A 126 3.09 -8.29 16.98
N ALA A 127 2.85 -8.03 15.71
CA ALA A 127 1.51 -8.13 15.13
C ALA A 127 1.09 -9.59 14.90
N ARG A 128 -0.15 -9.93 15.27
CA ARG A 128 -0.82 -11.17 14.85
C ARG A 128 -1.62 -10.87 13.59
N ILE A 129 -1.05 -11.25 12.45
CA ILE A 129 -1.64 -11.03 11.11
C ILE A 129 -2.00 -12.40 10.55
N GLY A 130 -3.20 -12.54 9.99
CA GLY A 130 -3.67 -13.74 9.29
C GLY A 130 -4.51 -13.37 8.07
#